data_AF-A0A086T7Z9-F1
#
_entry.id   AF-A0A086T7Z9-F1
#
_cell.length_a   1.000
_cell.length_b   1.000
_cell.length_c   1.000
_cell.angle_alpha   90.00
_cell.angle_beta   90.00
_cell.angle_gamma   90.00
#
_symmetry.space_group_name_H-M   'P 1'
#
loop_
_entity.id
_entity.type
_entity.pdbx_description
1 polymer ?
#
loop_
_entity_poly.entity_id
_entity_poly.type
_entity_poly.pdbx_seq_one_letter_code
_entity_poly.pdbx_strand_id
1 'polypeptide(L)'
;MCAKYGFEKPNDRRALDLMNTAAKAVVSELPDITLAYGVSDEYSLPVSSRDGRGQRLISCPRWTWPDSILSKLVTTVVSTFTANYVYSWPTCFPGTPLSTPLPTFDGRAVCYPTVQNLRDYLSWRQADCHINNLYNTAFWALVQQGDLDNTEASKTLDGTVASEKNEILFSKFGINYNREPEMYKKGSVIFRDVSPEESTSPTSSGRANKLWQYELADPKSHDVAKTVDDLAEPVQQSKTQTEKDRKRRAKAKILVDHLDIIKDEFWDRRPWILSNKPGRIPKET
;
A
#
# COMPACT_ATOMS: atom_id res chain seq x y z
N MET A 1 -19.15 -14.09 0.38
CA MET A 1 -18.30 -14.24 -0.82
C MET A 1 -17.33 -15.40 -0.70
N CYS A 2 -16.47 -15.43 0.32
CA CYS A 2 -15.42 -16.45 0.47
C CYS A 2 -15.95 -17.90 0.49
N ALA A 3 -17.03 -18.19 1.23
CA ALA A 3 -17.63 -19.52 1.26
C ALA A 3 -18.28 -19.91 -0.09
N LYS A 4 -18.92 -18.95 -0.77
CA LYS A 4 -19.62 -19.17 -2.04
C LYS A 4 -18.66 -19.56 -3.16
N TYR A 5 -17.45 -19.00 -3.15
CA TYR A 5 -16.44 -19.22 -4.19
C TYR A 5 -15.30 -20.13 -3.73
N GLY A 6 -15.43 -20.79 -2.58
CA GLY A 6 -14.46 -21.77 -2.10
C GLY A 6 -13.06 -21.20 -1.90
N PHE A 7 -12.95 -20.03 -1.25
CA PHE A 7 -11.64 -19.43 -0.99
C PHE A 7 -10.84 -20.30 -0.03
N GLU A 8 -9.57 -20.52 -0.38
CA GLU A 8 -8.61 -21.22 0.48
C GLU A 8 -8.43 -20.49 1.81
N LYS A 9 -8.16 -21.27 2.86
CA LYS A 9 -7.98 -20.80 4.22
C LYS A 9 -6.60 -21.25 4.72
N PRO A 10 -5.84 -20.38 5.40
CA PRO A 10 -6.22 -19.05 5.89
C PRO A 10 -6.29 -17.95 4.83
N ASN A 11 -5.53 -18.08 3.73
CA ASN A 11 -5.41 -17.08 2.67
C ASN A 11 -5.60 -17.71 1.30
N ASP A 12 -6.33 -17.05 0.41
CA ASP A 12 -6.47 -17.46 -0.99
C ASP A 12 -5.61 -16.57 -1.89
N ARG A 13 -4.60 -17.16 -2.53
CA ARG A 13 -3.68 -16.44 -3.42
C ARG A 13 -4.40 -15.73 -4.55
N ARG A 14 -5.40 -16.38 -5.16
CA ARG A 14 -6.15 -15.87 -6.31
C ARG A 14 -6.97 -14.65 -5.91
N ALA A 15 -7.58 -14.69 -4.72
CA ALA A 15 -8.34 -13.57 -4.18
C ALA A 15 -7.45 -12.35 -3.93
N LEU A 16 -6.26 -12.55 -3.33
CA LEU A 16 -5.33 -11.46 -3.07
C LEU A 16 -4.74 -10.89 -4.36
N ASP A 17 -4.36 -11.74 -5.32
CA ASP A 17 -3.87 -11.29 -6.64
C ASP A 17 -4.95 -10.51 -7.40
N LEU A 18 -6.22 -10.89 -7.26
CA LEU A 18 -7.35 -10.15 -7.82
C LEU A 18 -7.50 -8.76 -7.18
N MET A 19 -7.43 -8.68 -5.85
CA MET A 19 -7.44 -7.40 -5.11
C MET A 19 -6.25 -6.52 -5.53
N ASN A 20 -5.05 -7.10 -5.66
CA ASN A 20 -3.84 -6.41 -6.10
C ASN A 20 -3.99 -5.88 -7.54
N THR A 21 -4.61 -6.65 -8.43
CA THR A 21 -4.86 -6.25 -9.82
C THR A 21 -5.85 -5.08 -9.88
N ALA A 22 -6.94 -5.14 -9.12
CA ALA A 22 -7.91 -4.06 -9.04
C ALA A 22 -7.29 -2.79 -8.45
N ALA A 23 -6.54 -2.90 -7.34
CA ALA A 23 -5.83 -1.78 -6.73
C ALA A 23 -4.81 -1.15 -7.69
N LYS A 24 -4.05 -1.97 -8.42
CA LYS A 24 -3.08 -1.50 -9.42
C LYS A 24 -3.75 -0.68 -10.53
N ALA A 25 -4.95 -1.08 -10.97
CA ALA A 25 -5.73 -0.31 -11.94
C ALA A 25 -6.13 1.07 -11.38
N VAL A 26 -6.64 1.11 -10.14
CA VAL A 26 -6.97 2.39 -9.46
C VAL A 26 -5.74 3.29 -9.36
N VAL A 27 -4.61 2.75 -8.89
CA VAL A 27 -3.36 3.52 -8.80
C VAL A 27 -2.95 4.01 -10.17
N SER A 28 -3.12 3.23 -11.24
CA SER A 28 -2.82 3.62 -12.62
C SER A 28 -3.67 4.77 -13.14
N GLU A 29 -4.99 4.68 -12.95
CA GLU A 29 -5.98 5.65 -13.42
C GLU A 29 -5.97 6.96 -12.64
N LEU A 30 -5.52 6.93 -11.37
CA LEU A 30 -5.47 8.09 -10.47
C LEU A 30 -4.01 8.44 -10.13
N PRO A 31 -3.33 9.32 -10.90
CA PRO A 31 -1.93 9.69 -10.71
C PRO A 31 -1.60 10.42 -9.40
N ASP A 32 -2.61 10.87 -8.67
CA ASP A 32 -2.44 11.52 -7.38
C ASP A 32 -2.26 10.51 -6.23
N ILE A 33 -2.52 9.22 -6.49
CA ILE A 33 -2.23 8.11 -5.60
C ILE A 33 -0.79 7.66 -5.86
N THR A 34 0.08 7.83 -4.87
CA THR A 34 1.51 7.47 -4.95
C THR A 34 1.81 6.12 -4.28
N LEU A 35 0.96 5.71 -3.35
CA LEU A 35 1.07 4.49 -2.57
C LEU A 35 -0.33 3.88 -2.41
N ALA A 36 -0.41 2.56 -2.38
CA ALA A 36 -1.54 1.79 -1.89
C ALA A 36 -1.01 0.67 -1.00
N TYR A 37 -1.73 0.36 0.07
CA TYR A 37 -1.46 -0.77 0.94
C TYR A 37 -2.69 -1.64 1.05
N GLY A 38 -2.55 -2.94 0.78
CA GLY A 38 -3.64 -3.92 0.79
C GLY A 38 -3.39 -5.07 1.74
N VAL A 39 -4.44 -5.49 2.45
CA VAL A 39 -4.44 -6.66 3.33
C VAL A 39 -5.83 -7.29 3.32
N SER A 40 -5.90 -8.62 3.22
CA SER A 40 -7.17 -9.38 3.20
C SER A 40 -8.11 -8.85 2.09
N ASP A 41 -9.19 -8.19 2.48
CA ASP A 41 -10.27 -7.63 1.68
C ASP A 41 -10.29 -6.09 1.69
N GLU A 42 -9.25 -5.46 2.25
CA GLU A 42 -9.16 -4.01 2.42
C GLU A 42 -7.95 -3.41 1.69
N TYR A 43 -8.13 -2.18 1.20
CA TYR A 43 -7.08 -1.38 0.58
C TYR A 43 -7.10 0.07 1.08
N SER A 44 -5.95 0.56 1.52
CA SER A 44 -5.70 1.95 1.91
C SER A 44 -4.97 2.66 0.78
N LEU A 45 -5.51 3.78 0.30
CA LEU A 45 -4.98 4.56 -0.81
C LEU A 45 -4.67 5.99 -0.36
N PRO A 46 -3.49 6.25 0.23
CA PRO A 46 -3.08 7.60 0.60
C PRO A 46 -3.08 8.55 -0.61
N VAL A 47 -3.79 9.66 -0.46
CA VAL A 47 -3.84 10.74 -1.46
C VAL A 47 -3.14 11.96 -0.89
N SER A 48 -2.16 12.49 -1.62
CA SER A 48 -1.59 13.78 -1.28
C SER A 48 -2.61 14.89 -1.59
N SER A 49 -3.05 15.59 -0.55
CA SER A 49 -3.91 16.76 -0.67
C SER A 49 -3.21 17.84 -1.51
N ARG A 50 -3.96 18.40 -2.47
CA ARG A 50 -3.58 19.61 -3.22
C ARG A 50 -4.67 20.65 -3.06
N ASP A 51 -4.31 21.90 -2.83
CA ASP A 51 -5.24 23.03 -2.87
C ASP A 51 -5.77 23.25 -4.31
N GLY A 52 -6.79 24.10 -4.46
CA GLY A 52 -7.37 24.45 -5.76
C GLY A 52 -6.41 25.14 -6.74
N ARG A 53 -5.13 25.34 -6.36
CA ARG A 53 -4.03 25.86 -7.17
C ARG A 53 -2.93 24.81 -7.42
N GLY A 54 -3.12 23.57 -6.98
CA GLY A 54 -2.20 22.46 -7.18
C GLY A 54 -1.08 22.34 -6.14
N GLN A 55 -1.13 23.09 -5.03
CA GLN A 55 -0.13 23.10 -3.96
C GLN A 55 -0.47 22.11 -2.85
N ARG A 56 0.54 21.47 -2.25
CA ARG A 56 0.36 20.48 -1.19
C ARG A 56 -0.29 21.08 0.06
N LEU A 57 -1.30 20.41 0.63
CA LEU A 57 -1.90 20.81 1.91
C LEU A 57 -1.38 19.89 3.03
N ILE A 58 -0.35 20.31 3.76
CA ILE A 58 0.27 19.49 4.83
C ILE A 58 -0.72 19.19 5.96
N SER A 59 -1.70 20.07 6.18
CA SER A 59 -2.85 19.78 7.04
C SER A 59 -4.13 19.81 6.21
N CYS A 60 -5.04 18.90 6.51
CA CYS A 60 -6.42 18.97 6.05
C CYS A 60 -7.27 19.55 7.18
N PRO A 61 -7.32 20.88 7.40
CA PRO A 61 -8.45 21.45 8.10
C PRO A 61 -9.70 20.92 7.39
N ARG A 62 -10.68 20.43 8.16
CA ARG A 62 -11.96 19.90 7.67
C ARG A 62 -12.63 20.79 6.60
N TRP A 63 -12.26 22.07 6.55
CA TRP A 63 -12.71 23.10 5.61
C TRP A 63 -12.06 23.09 4.22
N THR A 64 -10.97 22.35 4.00
CA THR A 64 -10.16 22.47 2.77
C THR A 64 -10.64 21.55 1.65
N TRP A 65 -11.34 20.48 2.00
CA TRP A 65 -12.07 19.64 1.05
C TRP A 65 -13.55 19.70 1.45
N PRO A 66 -14.39 20.40 0.67
CA PRO A 66 -15.83 20.26 0.81
C PRO A 66 -16.19 18.76 0.78
N ASP A 67 -17.13 18.33 1.62
CA ASP A 67 -17.57 16.93 1.69
C ASP A 67 -17.88 16.35 0.30
N SER A 68 -18.37 17.20 -0.62
CA SER A 68 -18.65 16.85 -2.01
C SER A 68 -17.43 16.38 -2.82
N ILE A 69 -16.22 16.84 -2.52
CA ILE A 69 -15.00 16.40 -3.21
C ILE A 69 -14.48 15.09 -2.60
N LEU A 70 -14.56 14.93 -1.27
CA LEU A 70 -14.23 13.66 -0.61
C LEU A 70 -15.18 12.55 -1.07
N SER A 71 -16.49 12.83 -1.16
CA SER A 71 -17.46 11.87 -1.70
C SER A 71 -17.12 11.48 -3.14
N LYS A 72 -16.74 12.43 -4.01
CA LYS A 72 -16.32 12.14 -5.39
C LYS A 72 -15.07 11.26 -5.44
N LEU A 73 -14.08 11.53 -4.59
CA LEU A 73 -12.88 10.72 -4.52
C LEU A 73 -13.20 9.28 -4.11
N VAL A 74 -13.96 9.12 -3.02
CA VAL A 74 -14.38 7.80 -2.53
C VAL A 74 -15.20 7.05 -3.58
N THR A 75 -16.22 7.67 -4.18
CA THR A 75 -17.06 7.00 -5.18
C THR A 75 -16.27 6.66 -6.44
N THR A 76 -15.34 7.52 -6.87
CA THR A 76 -14.46 7.22 -8.01
C THR A 76 -13.55 6.04 -7.72
N VAL A 77 -12.91 6.01 -6.54
CA VAL A 77 -12.03 4.90 -6.13
C VAL A 77 -12.83 3.60 -6.03
N VAL A 78 -13.95 3.60 -5.31
CA VAL A 78 -14.76 2.39 -5.08
C VAL A 78 -15.35 1.86 -6.38
N SER A 79 -15.88 2.72 -7.25
CA SER A 79 -16.43 2.29 -8.55
C SER A 79 -15.35 1.73 -9.47
N THR A 80 -14.20 2.40 -9.57
CA THR A 80 -13.06 1.95 -10.38
C THR A 80 -12.53 0.61 -9.87
N PHE A 81 -12.40 0.46 -8.55
CA PHE A 81 -11.94 -0.78 -7.91
C PHE A 81 -12.92 -1.91 -8.19
N THR A 82 -14.22 -1.70 -7.95
CA THR A 82 -15.26 -2.71 -8.15
C THR A 82 -15.34 -3.15 -9.61
N ALA A 83 -15.30 -2.20 -10.55
CA ALA A 83 -15.31 -2.49 -11.98
C ALA A 83 -14.10 -3.35 -12.40
N ASN A 84 -12.89 -2.99 -11.95
CA ASN A 84 -11.68 -3.74 -12.24
C ASN A 84 -11.64 -5.11 -11.53
N TYR A 85 -12.23 -5.23 -10.34
CA TYR A 85 -12.36 -6.50 -9.63
C TYR A 85 -13.26 -7.47 -10.41
N VAL A 86 -14.43 -7.01 -10.89
CA VAL A 86 -15.33 -7.83 -11.71
C VAL A 86 -14.70 -8.17 -13.06
N TYR A 87 -14.05 -7.19 -13.70
CA TYR A 87 -13.39 -7.38 -14.99
C TYR A 87 -12.24 -8.40 -14.92
N SER A 88 -11.43 -8.34 -13.86
CA SER A 88 -10.26 -9.20 -13.69
C SER A 88 -10.59 -10.57 -13.09
N TRP A 89 -11.81 -10.76 -12.56
CA TRP A 89 -12.23 -12.00 -11.92
C TRP A 89 -11.98 -13.26 -12.77
N PRO A 90 -12.36 -13.33 -14.07
CA PRO A 90 -12.15 -14.53 -14.87
C PRO A 90 -10.68 -14.92 -15.04
N THR A 91 -9.77 -13.94 -14.90
CA THR A 91 -8.32 -14.16 -14.98
C THR A 91 -7.80 -14.86 -13.72
N CYS A 92 -8.30 -14.49 -12.54
CA CYS A 92 -7.88 -15.06 -11.27
C CYS A 92 -8.66 -16.32 -10.87
N PHE A 93 -9.91 -16.44 -11.31
CA PHE A 93 -10.82 -17.56 -11.01
C PHE A 93 -11.32 -18.22 -12.31
N PRO A 94 -10.43 -18.88 -13.08
CA PRO A 94 -10.86 -19.61 -14.28
C PRO A 94 -11.77 -20.77 -13.86
N GLY A 95 -12.98 -20.81 -14.40
CA GLY A 95 -13.97 -21.86 -14.12
C GLY A 95 -14.98 -21.56 -13.02
N THR A 96 -14.84 -20.45 -12.29
CA THR A 96 -15.79 -20.04 -11.25
C THR A 96 -16.43 -18.70 -11.62
N PRO A 97 -17.46 -18.65 -12.48
CA PRO A 97 -18.05 -17.38 -12.89
C PRO A 97 -18.73 -16.66 -11.72
N LEU A 98 -18.67 -15.32 -11.74
CA LEU A 98 -19.40 -14.51 -10.78
C LEU A 98 -20.91 -14.73 -10.95
N SER A 99 -21.59 -14.86 -9.81
CA SER A 99 -23.06 -14.92 -9.74
C SER A 99 -23.56 -13.94 -8.69
N THR A 100 -24.79 -13.46 -8.86
CA THR A 100 -25.40 -12.47 -7.97
C THR A 100 -25.51 -12.99 -6.52
N PRO A 101 -25.37 -12.12 -5.50
CA PRO A 101 -24.98 -10.71 -5.59
C PRO A 101 -23.51 -10.54 -6.02
N LEU A 102 -23.25 -9.51 -6.82
CA LEU A 102 -21.90 -9.16 -7.28
C LEU A 102 -21.05 -8.61 -6.12
N PRO A 103 -19.71 -8.68 -6.23
CA PRO A 103 -18.81 -8.03 -5.29
C PRO A 103 -19.10 -6.54 -5.18
N THR A 104 -19.11 -6.04 -3.94
CA THR A 104 -19.27 -4.63 -3.61
C THR A 104 -18.24 -4.25 -2.56
N PHE A 105 -17.74 -3.03 -2.62
CA PHE A 105 -16.77 -2.50 -1.66
C PHE A 105 -17.36 -1.26 -0.98
N ASP A 106 -17.11 -1.11 0.31
CA ASP A 106 -17.31 0.15 0.99
C ASP A 106 -16.06 1.04 0.84
N GLY A 107 -16.21 2.32 1.15
CA GLY A 107 -15.09 3.25 1.10
C GLY A 107 -15.32 4.40 2.05
N ARG A 108 -14.25 4.85 2.69
CA ARG A 108 -14.25 6.01 3.59
C ARG A 108 -13.02 6.87 3.34
N ALA A 109 -13.17 8.18 3.51
CA ALA A 109 -12.06 9.11 3.50
C ALA A 109 -11.71 9.50 4.94
N VAL A 110 -10.43 9.43 5.29
CA VAL A 110 -9.89 9.87 6.58
C VAL A 110 -8.80 10.87 6.32
N CYS A 111 -8.84 12.00 7.02
CA CYS A 111 -7.88 13.08 6.89
C CYS A 111 -6.83 12.98 8.00
N TYR A 112 -5.56 12.89 7.60
CA TYR A 112 -4.42 12.92 8.53
C TYR A 112 -3.77 14.31 8.51
N PRO A 113 -3.49 14.91 9.69
CA PRO A 113 -2.99 16.28 9.76
C PRO A 113 -1.47 16.39 9.54
N THR A 114 -0.73 15.29 9.59
CA THR A 114 0.72 15.23 9.37
C THR A 114 1.10 13.98 8.59
N VAL A 115 2.30 13.98 7.99
CA VAL A 115 2.86 12.77 7.36
C VAL A 115 3.10 11.68 8.39
N GLN A 116 3.51 12.04 9.61
CA GLN A 116 3.72 11.08 10.68
C GLN A 116 2.44 10.30 11.02
N ASN A 117 1.29 10.97 11.14
CA ASN A 117 0.03 10.27 11.40
C ASN A 117 -0.36 9.30 10.28
N LEU A 118 -0.04 9.63 9.03
CA LEU A 118 -0.24 8.73 7.90
C LEU A 118 0.67 7.51 7.98
N ARG A 119 1.95 7.70 8.34
CA ARG A 119 2.90 6.60 8.57
C ARG A 119 2.42 5.70 9.71
N ASP A 120 2.01 6.28 10.84
CA ASP A 120 1.49 5.55 11.99
C ASP A 120 0.26 4.72 11.62
N TYR A 121 -0.66 5.28 10.80
CA TYR A 121 -1.81 4.55 10.30
C TYR A 121 -1.40 3.34 9.43
N LEU A 122 -0.48 3.53 8.48
CA LEU A 122 -0.01 2.44 7.62
C LEU A 122 0.75 1.37 8.41
N SER A 123 1.57 1.78 9.36
CA SER A 123 2.26 0.89 10.29
C SER A 123 1.28 0.08 11.13
N TRP A 124 0.23 0.73 11.65
CA TRP A 124 -0.85 0.04 12.37
C TRP A 124 -1.55 -1.00 11.50
N ARG A 125 -1.88 -0.64 10.25
CA ARG A 125 -2.48 -1.57 9.27
C ARG A 125 -1.59 -2.76 8.95
N GLN A 126 -0.27 -2.59 8.89
CA GLN A 126 0.66 -3.71 8.67
C GLN A 126 0.88 -4.56 9.93
N ALA A 127 0.93 -3.96 11.11
CA ALA A 127 0.98 -4.71 12.35
C ALA A 127 -0.27 -5.58 12.54
N ASP A 128 -1.45 -5.02 12.23
CA ASP A 128 -2.73 -5.75 12.27
C ASP A 128 -2.76 -6.91 11.27
N CYS A 129 -2.23 -6.71 10.05
CA CYS A 129 -2.02 -7.79 9.07
C CYS A 129 -1.23 -8.95 9.66
N HIS A 130 -0.09 -8.65 10.30
CA HIS A 130 0.78 -9.68 10.87
C HIS A 130 0.09 -10.47 11.98
N ILE A 131 -0.60 -9.78 12.89
CA ILE A 131 -1.32 -10.38 14.02
C ILE A 131 -2.45 -11.28 13.51
N ASN A 132 -3.28 -10.76 12.59
CA ASN A 132 -4.41 -11.49 12.04
C ASN A 132 -3.97 -12.69 11.20
N ASN A 133 -2.91 -12.55 10.41
CA ASN A 133 -2.39 -13.66 9.61
C ASN A 133 -1.81 -14.78 10.50
N LEU A 134 -1.06 -14.43 11.55
CA LEU A 134 -0.54 -15.43 12.49
C LEU A 134 -1.67 -16.17 13.22
N TYR A 135 -2.68 -15.43 13.69
CA TYR A 135 -3.87 -16.02 14.31
C TYR A 135 -4.61 -16.94 13.34
N ASN A 136 -4.92 -16.47 12.14
CA ASN A 136 -5.67 -17.24 11.14
C ASN A 136 -4.90 -18.49 10.69
N THR A 137 -3.58 -18.40 10.54
CA THR A 137 -2.74 -19.55 10.18
C THR A 137 -2.78 -20.62 11.27
N ALA A 138 -2.61 -20.23 12.53
CA ALA A 138 -2.74 -21.15 13.66
C ALA A 138 -4.15 -21.74 13.78
N PHE A 139 -5.18 -20.90 13.61
CA PHE A 139 -6.58 -21.30 13.72
C PHE A 139 -6.94 -22.34 12.65
N TRP A 140 -6.64 -22.07 11.39
CA TRP A 140 -6.97 -22.99 10.30
C TRP A 140 -6.10 -24.24 10.30
N ALA A 141 -4.85 -24.18 10.79
CA ALA A 141 -4.06 -25.38 11.03
C ALA A 141 -4.72 -26.29 12.07
N LEU A 142 -5.22 -25.73 13.18
CA LEU A 142 -5.96 -26.47 14.21
C LEU A 142 -7.24 -27.11 13.65
N VAL A 143 -8.00 -26.38 12.83
CA VAL A 143 -9.25 -26.88 12.25
C VAL A 143 -9.03 -27.93 11.17
N GLN A 144 -8.08 -27.70 10.25
CA GLN A 144 -7.91 -28.55 9.05
C GLN A 144 -6.95 -29.73 9.27
N GLN A 145 -5.91 -29.55 10.09
CA GLN A 145 -4.91 -30.59 10.35
C GLN A 145 -5.04 -31.18 11.75
N GLY A 146 -5.59 -30.43 12.69
CA GLY A 146 -5.84 -30.87 14.06
C GLY A 146 -7.22 -31.50 14.27
N ASP A 147 -8.10 -31.46 13.27
CA ASP A 147 -9.50 -31.92 13.35
C ASP A 147 -10.30 -31.29 14.52
N LEU A 148 -9.94 -30.08 14.96
CA LEU A 148 -10.70 -29.35 15.99
C LEU A 148 -11.91 -28.64 15.38
N ASP A 149 -12.99 -28.53 16.16
CA ASP A 149 -14.07 -27.62 15.80
C ASP A 149 -13.62 -26.15 15.88
N ASN A 150 -14.31 -25.27 15.14
CA ASN A 150 -14.05 -23.82 15.13
C ASN A 150 -14.09 -23.23 16.55
N THR A 151 -15.01 -23.70 17.40
CA THR A 151 -15.14 -23.21 18.78
C THR A 151 -13.95 -23.61 19.64
N GLU A 152 -13.48 -24.85 19.46
CA GLU A 152 -12.35 -25.41 20.22
C GLU A 152 -11.03 -24.79 19.77
N ALA A 153 -10.85 -24.58 18.46
CA ALA A 153 -9.70 -23.88 17.91
C ALA A 153 -9.62 -22.43 18.44
N SER A 154 -10.75 -21.72 18.47
CA SER A 154 -10.81 -20.36 19.03
C SER A 154 -10.44 -20.35 20.51
N LYS A 155 -10.98 -21.29 21.30
CA LYS A 155 -10.70 -21.40 22.74
C LYS A 155 -9.24 -21.76 23.02
N THR A 156 -8.62 -22.57 22.16
CA THR A 156 -7.20 -22.94 22.27
C THR A 156 -6.28 -21.76 22.03
N LEU A 157 -6.68 -20.86 21.12
CA LEU A 157 -5.90 -19.65 20.79
C LEU A 157 -6.24 -18.45 21.68
N ASP A 158 -7.32 -18.53 22.46
CA ASP A 158 -7.73 -17.47 23.36
C ASP A 158 -6.69 -17.24 24.46
N GLY A 159 -6.36 -15.98 24.73
CA GLY A 159 -5.31 -15.60 25.68
C GLY A 159 -3.87 -15.89 25.25
N THR A 160 -3.63 -16.58 24.12
CA THR A 160 -2.26 -16.93 23.71
C THR A 160 -1.47 -15.75 23.17
N VAL A 161 -0.15 -15.74 23.38
CA VAL A 161 0.76 -14.74 22.80
C VAL A 161 1.30 -15.16 21.43
N ALA A 162 1.99 -14.27 20.72
CA ALA A 162 2.53 -14.55 19.39
C ALA A 162 3.56 -15.70 19.39
N SER A 163 4.40 -15.82 20.42
CA SER A 163 5.38 -16.92 20.52
C SER A 163 4.70 -18.28 20.67
N GLU A 164 3.65 -18.37 21.49
CA GLU A 164 2.89 -19.60 21.69
C GLU A 164 2.17 -20.03 20.41
N LYS A 165 1.61 -19.10 19.63
CA LYS A 165 1.02 -19.40 18.32
C LYS A 165 2.06 -19.98 17.34
N ASN A 166 3.27 -19.42 17.33
CA ASN A 166 4.38 -19.95 16.53
C ASN A 166 4.82 -21.35 17.00
N GLU A 167 4.87 -21.57 18.30
CA GLU A 167 5.20 -22.88 18.88
C GLU A 167 4.12 -23.92 18.55
N ILE A 168 2.83 -23.57 18.61
CA ILE A 168 1.73 -24.45 18.20
C ILE A 168 1.88 -24.84 16.73
N LEU A 169 2.13 -23.87 15.85
CA LEU A 169 2.33 -24.09 14.42
C LEU A 169 3.52 -25.03 14.15
N PHE A 170 4.65 -24.80 14.82
CA PHE A 170 5.86 -25.57 14.59
C PHE A 170 5.79 -26.98 15.21
N SER A 171 5.40 -27.09 16.47
CA SER A 171 5.44 -28.33 17.23
C SER A 171 4.33 -29.31 16.83
N LYS A 172 3.11 -28.82 16.54
CA LYS A 172 1.98 -29.70 16.18
C LYS A 172 1.88 -29.96 14.68
N PHE A 173 2.19 -28.95 13.86
CA PHE A 173 1.92 -29.00 12.42
C PHE A 173 3.19 -28.93 11.56
N GLY A 174 4.37 -28.72 12.16
CA GLY A 174 5.62 -28.55 11.42
C GLY A 174 5.65 -27.28 10.56
N ILE A 175 4.73 -26.33 10.78
CA ILE A 175 4.60 -25.11 10.00
C ILE A 175 5.53 -24.05 10.58
N ASN A 176 6.50 -23.60 9.78
CA ASN A 176 7.34 -22.47 10.13
C ASN A 176 6.73 -21.18 9.55
N TYR A 177 6.08 -20.39 10.40
CA TYR A 177 5.42 -19.13 10.00
C TYR A 177 6.36 -18.17 9.27
N ASN A 178 7.66 -18.15 9.58
CA ASN A 178 8.61 -17.28 8.90
C ASN A 178 8.83 -17.66 7.42
N ARG A 179 8.51 -18.90 7.03
CA ARG A 179 8.58 -19.38 5.64
C ARG A 179 7.29 -19.14 4.85
N GLU A 180 6.22 -18.68 5.50
CA GLU A 180 5.00 -18.29 4.81
C GLU A 180 5.28 -17.16 3.80
N PRO A 181 4.54 -17.11 2.68
CA PRO A 181 4.68 -16.05 1.68
C PRO A 181 4.63 -14.65 2.30
N GLU A 182 5.55 -13.78 1.88
CA GLU A 182 5.63 -12.40 2.38
C GLU A 182 4.33 -11.64 2.18
N MET A 183 3.59 -11.91 1.09
CA MET A 183 2.28 -11.31 0.83
C MET A 183 1.27 -11.57 1.95
N TYR A 184 1.29 -12.76 2.56
CA TYR A 184 0.36 -13.09 3.66
C TYR A 184 0.79 -12.43 4.97
N LYS A 185 2.10 -12.33 5.22
CA LYS A 185 2.65 -11.77 6.46
C LYS A 185 2.65 -10.24 6.48
N LYS A 186 2.92 -9.60 5.35
CA LYS A 186 3.17 -8.16 5.21
C LYS A 186 2.14 -7.42 4.37
N GLY A 187 1.23 -8.13 3.70
CA GLY A 187 0.30 -7.53 2.74
C GLY A 187 0.96 -7.14 1.42
N SER A 188 0.26 -6.32 0.65
CA SER A 188 0.69 -5.84 -0.66
C SER A 188 0.88 -4.33 -0.65
N VAL A 189 2.05 -3.88 -1.09
CA VAL A 189 2.39 -2.46 -1.23
C VAL A 189 2.48 -2.14 -2.71
N ILE A 190 1.62 -1.24 -3.19
CA ILE A 190 1.63 -0.78 -4.57
C ILE A 190 2.15 0.64 -4.60
N PHE A 191 3.18 0.91 -5.38
CA PHE A 191 3.72 2.27 -5.49
C PHE A 191 4.21 2.57 -6.90
N ARG A 192 4.29 3.86 -7.21
CA ARG A 192 4.86 4.35 -8.46
C ARG A 192 6.38 4.45 -8.31
N ASP A 193 7.10 3.72 -9.14
CA ASP A 193 8.55 3.86 -9.27
C ASP A 193 8.84 5.04 -10.20
N VAL A 194 9.23 6.16 -9.59
CA VAL A 194 9.56 7.41 -10.29
C VAL A 194 11.09 7.59 -10.40
N SER A 195 11.86 6.51 -10.19
CA SER A 195 13.30 6.53 -10.44
C SER A 195 13.57 7.08 -11.84
N PRO A 196 14.49 8.07 -11.98
CA PRO A 196 14.86 8.53 -13.30
C PRO A 196 15.52 7.37 -14.04
N GLU A 197 14.93 6.93 -15.15
CA GLU A 197 15.60 6.01 -16.07
C GLU A 197 16.99 6.56 -16.39
N GLU A 198 18.04 5.74 -16.21
CA GLU A 198 19.35 6.04 -16.77
C GLU A 198 19.20 6.00 -18.30
N SER A 199 18.88 7.14 -18.89
CA SER A 199 18.96 7.33 -20.33
C SER A 199 20.42 7.13 -20.76
N THR A 200 20.72 5.93 -21.26
CA THR A 200 22.00 5.59 -21.86
C THR A 200 22.03 6.06 -23.31
N SER A 201 22.68 7.20 -23.57
CA SER A 201 23.46 7.49 -24.80
C SER A 201 24.00 8.94 -24.83
N PRO A 202 25.10 9.23 -25.57
CA PRO A 202 26.21 10.04 -25.07
C PRO A 202 26.34 11.45 -25.68
N THR A 203 27.08 12.30 -24.95
CA THR A 203 27.82 13.51 -25.38
C THR A 203 27.10 14.60 -26.17
N SER A 204 26.90 15.75 -25.52
CA SER A 204 27.46 17.04 -25.98
C SER A 204 27.36 18.12 -24.90
N SER A 205 28.53 18.55 -24.43
CA SER A 205 28.89 19.91 -23.99
C SER A 205 27.81 20.85 -23.43
N GLY A 206 28.03 21.27 -22.17
CA GLY A 206 28.03 22.70 -21.85
C GLY A 206 26.72 23.33 -21.39
N ARG A 207 26.29 23.01 -20.17
CA ARG A 207 25.86 24.01 -19.16
C ARG A 207 25.64 23.29 -17.83
N ALA A 208 26.45 23.64 -16.85
CA ALA A 208 26.38 23.12 -15.49
C ALA A 208 24.97 23.34 -14.92
N ASN A 209 24.20 22.26 -14.78
CA ASN A 209 22.92 22.27 -14.09
C ASN A 209 23.18 22.27 -12.59
N LYS A 210 23.43 23.47 -12.06
CA LYS A 210 23.55 23.78 -10.63
C LYS A 210 22.18 23.68 -9.95
N LEU A 211 21.60 22.48 -9.90
CA LEU A 211 20.30 22.24 -9.24
C LEU A 211 20.10 20.84 -8.64
N TRP A 212 21.16 20.02 -8.58
CA TRP A 212 21.10 18.68 -7.99
C TRP A 212 22.29 18.45 -7.07
N GLN A 213 22.28 19.15 -5.94
CA GLN A 213 23.12 18.81 -4.80
C GLN A 213 22.17 18.62 -3.61
N TYR A 214 21.52 17.46 -3.58
CA TYR A 214 21.19 16.88 -2.29
C TYR A 214 22.52 16.30 -1.83
N GLU A 215 23.22 17.03 -0.96
CA GLU A 215 24.41 16.50 -0.31
C GLU A 215 24.04 15.16 0.32
N LEU A 216 24.89 14.18 0.07
CA LEU A 216 24.86 12.86 0.70
C LEU A 216 24.84 13.07 2.22
N ALA A 217 23.66 12.97 2.82
CA ALA A 217 23.51 12.94 4.27
C ALA A 217 23.72 11.50 4.74
N ASP A 218 24.57 11.34 5.75
CA ASP A 218 24.97 10.08 6.37
C ASP A 218 23.77 9.18 6.73
N PRO A 219 23.84 7.84 6.56
CA PRO A 219 22.71 6.92 6.75
C PRO A 219 22.22 6.75 8.20
N LYS A 220 22.62 7.59 9.15
CA LYS A 220 22.45 7.33 10.59
C LYS A 220 21.62 8.34 11.38
N SER A 221 21.03 9.38 10.79
CA SER A 221 20.28 10.35 11.62
C SER A 221 19.27 11.27 10.91
N HIS A 222 18.40 10.77 10.02
CA HIS A 222 17.36 11.65 9.47
C HIS A 222 15.96 11.04 9.47
N ASP A 223 15.08 11.69 10.25
CA ASP A 223 13.64 11.50 10.23
C ASP A 223 13.08 12.14 8.95
N VAL A 224 12.86 11.34 7.90
CA VAL A 224 12.29 11.81 6.62
C VAL A 224 10.90 12.41 6.81
N ALA A 225 10.13 11.99 7.82
CA ALA A 225 8.82 12.59 8.08
C ALA A 225 8.97 14.04 8.56
N LYS A 226 9.87 14.31 9.53
CA LYS A 226 10.20 15.69 9.94
C LYS A 226 10.77 16.51 8.79
N THR A 227 11.69 15.95 8.01
CA THR A 227 12.30 16.68 6.89
C THR A 227 11.27 17.03 5.80
N VAL A 228 10.29 16.15 5.54
CA VAL A 228 9.19 16.40 4.59
C VAL A 228 8.15 17.38 5.15
N ASP A 229 7.88 17.33 6.45
CA ASP A 229 7.00 18.26 7.16
C ASP A 229 7.65 19.65 7.34
N ASP A 230 8.99 19.75 7.39
CA ASP A 230 9.75 21.00 7.47
C ASP A 230 10.03 21.61 6.07
N LEU A 231 10.23 20.78 5.04
CA LEU A 231 10.32 21.20 3.62
C LEU A 231 8.95 21.61 3.01
N ALA A 232 7.94 21.74 3.87
CA ALA A 232 6.57 22.12 3.60
C ALA A 232 6.36 23.62 3.32
N GLU A 233 7.42 24.41 3.14
CA GLU A 233 7.23 25.78 2.67
C GLU A 233 6.69 25.79 1.23
N PRO A 234 5.66 26.63 0.93
CA PRO A 234 4.96 26.62 -0.34
C PRO A 234 5.87 27.17 -1.45
N VAL A 235 6.65 26.30 -2.08
CA VAL A 235 7.30 26.63 -3.36
C VAL A 235 6.18 26.74 -4.40
N GLN A 236 5.90 27.97 -4.85
CA GLN A 236 4.95 28.24 -5.93
C GLN A 236 5.38 27.51 -7.20
N GLN A 237 4.86 26.31 -7.43
CA GLN A 237 5.07 25.58 -8.68
C GLN A 237 4.16 26.17 -9.77
N SER A 238 4.76 26.49 -10.92
CA SER A 238 4.01 26.93 -12.10
C SER A 238 3.05 25.84 -12.58
N LYS A 239 1.84 26.20 -13.04
CA LYS A 239 0.81 25.26 -13.58
C LYS A 239 1.40 24.28 -14.61
N THR A 240 2.37 24.74 -15.40
CA THR A 240 3.09 23.94 -16.40
C THR A 240 3.96 22.85 -15.77
N GLN A 241 4.55 23.11 -14.60
CA GLN A 241 5.38 22.16 -13.87
C GLN A 241 4.51 21.10 -13.19
N THR A 242 3.38 21.49 -12.61
CA THR A 242 2.40 20.57 -12.01
C THR A 242 1.84 19.59 -13.03
N GLU A 243 1.54 20.05 -14.25
CA GLU A 243 1.05 19.19 -15.32
C GLU A 243 2.14 18.25 -15.86
N LYS A 244 3.39 18.73 -15.96
CA LYS A 244 4.55 17.89 -16.31
C LYS A 244 4.78 16.79 -15.27
N ASP A 245 4.71 17.11 -13.99
CA ASP A 245 4.87 16.13 -12.91
C ASP A 245 3.71 15.12 -12.90
N ARG A 246 2.49 15.56 -13.21
CA ARG A 246 1.33 14.65 -13.37
C ARG A 246 1.54 13.70 -14.55
N LYS A 247 2.01 14.20 -15.70
CA LYS A 247 2.33 13.38 -16.87
C LYS A 247 3.47 12.40 -16.59
N ARG A 248 4.49 12.81 -15.82
CA ARG A 248 5.57 11.93 -15.40
C ARG A 248 5.06 10.84 -14.45
N ARG A 249 4.24 11.18 -13.46
CA ARG A 249 3.62 10.19 -12.56
C ARG A 249 2.77 9.20 -13.34
N ALA A 250 1.93 9.67 -14.26
CA ALA A 250 1.08 8.82 -15.09
C ALA A 250 1.88 7.80 -15.93
N LYS A 251 3.12 8.13 -16.32
CA LYS A 251 4.02 7.24 -17.08
C LYS A 251 4.92 6.36 -16.20
N ALA A 252 4.94 6.58 -14.89
CA ALA A 252 5.78 5.83 -13.97
C ALA A 252 5.35 4.36 -13.89
N LYS A 253 6.32 3.45 -13.78
CA LYS A 253 6.06 2.02 -13.62
C LYS A 253 5.40 1.78 -12.26
N ILE A 254 4.32 1.00 -12.24
CA ILE A 254 3.62 0.64 -11.00
C ILE A 254 4.11 -0.73 -10.58
N LEU A 255 4.71 -0.80 -9.40
CA LEU A 255 5.24 -2.00 -8.78
C LEU A 255 4.30 -2.48 -7.67
N VAL A 256 4.24 -3.79 -7.48
CA VAL A 256 3.54 -4.46 -6.38
C VAL A 256 4.59 -5.29 -5.65
N ASP A 257 4.93 -4.89 -4.44
CA ASP A 257 5.92 -5.57 -3.60
C ASP A 257 5.32 -5.93 -2.22
N HIS A 258 5.98 -6.83 -1.50
CA HIS A 258 5.56 -7.31 -0.17
C HIS A 258 6.63 -6.94 0.86
N LEU A 259 6.70 -5.66 1.22
CA LEU A 259 7.77 -5.08 2.02
C LEU A 259 7.27 -4.61 3.39
N ASP A 260 8.20 -4.52 4.33
CA ASP A 260 7.96 -3.89 5.64
C ASP A 260 7.91 -2.37 5.44
N ILE A 261 6.76 -1.76 5.73
CA ILE A 261 6.53 -0.31 5.66
C ILE A 261 6.51 0.35 7.04
N ILE A 262 6.72 -0.42 8.12
CA ILE A 262 6.80 0.09 9.48
C ILE A 262 8.16 0.78 9.70
N LYS A 263 9.24 0.18 9.19
CA LYS A 263 10.60 0.69 9.36
C LYS A 263 10.90 1.89 8.45
N ASP A 264 11.78 2.77 8.92
CA ASP A 264 12.24 3.96 8.19
C ASP A 264 12.90 3.62 6.84
N GLU A 265 13.59 2.48 6.75
CA GLU A 265 14.29 2.03 5.54
C GLU A 265 13.41 2.05 4.28
N PHE A 266 12.13 1.69 4.40
CA PHE A 266 11.21 1.73 3.27
C PHE A 266 10.99 3.16 2.74
N TRP A 267 10.83 4.11 3.67
CA TRP A 267 10.53 5.51 3.41
C TRP A 267 11.77 6.28 2.95
N ASP A 268 12.92 5.99 3.55
CA ASP A 268 14.21 6.62 3.22
C ASP A 268 14.68 6.24 1.82
N ARG A 269 14.45 4.98 1.40
CA ARG A 269 14.73 4.53 0.03
C ARG A 269 13.77 5.14 -1.00
N ARG A 270 12.61 5.64 -0.57
CA ARG A 270 11.50 6.10 -1.44
C ARG A 270 10.93 7.46 -1.02
N PRO A 271 11.77 8.52 -0.93
CA PRO A 271 11.33 9.82 -0.42
C PRO A 271 10.27 10.47 -1.32
N TRP A 272 10.15 10.07 -2.59
CA TRP A 272 9.11 10.59 -3.51
C TRP A 272 7.69 10.18 -3.14
N ILE A 273 7.51 9.09 -2.38
CA ILE A 273 6.20 8.64 -1.93
C ILE A 273 5.58 9.69 -1.01
N LEU A 274 6.40 10.23 -0.09
CA LEU A 274 5.99 11.22 0.90
C LEU A 274 6.21 12.67 0.43
N SER A 275 7.25 12.94 -0.37
CA SER A 275 7.54 14.29 -0.85
C SER A 275 6.73 14.67 -2.10
N ASN A 276 6.19 13.69 -2.83
CA ASN A 276 5.55 13.84 -4.15
C ASN A 276 6.44 14.57 -5.19
N LYS A 277 7.74 14.68 -4.90
CA LYS A 277 8.81 15.17 -5.78
C LYS A 277 9.57 13.97 -6.34
N PRO A 278 9.96 13.96 -7.63
CA PRO A 278 10.75 12.86 -8.17
C PRO A 278 12.12 12.76 -7.47
N GLY A 279 12.43 11.58 -6.93
CA GLY A 279 13.69 11.30 -6.24
C GLY A 279 14.44 10.11 -6.87
N ARG A 280 15.74 9.99 -6.57
CA ARG A 280 16.56 8.83 -6.94
C ARG A 280 16.54 7.81 -5.80
N ILE A 281 16.54 6.52 -6.14
CA ILE A 281 16.79 5.44 -5.16
C ILE A 281 18.26 5.58 -4.69
N PRO A 282 18.54 5.65 -3.38
CA PRO A 282 19.91 5.54 -2.87
C PRO A 282 20.52 4.20 -3.30
N LYS A 283 21.72 4.20 -3.89
CA LYS A 283 22.44 2.96 -4.25
C LYS A 283 22.80 2.21 -2.96
N GLU A 284 22.56 0.90 -2.93
CA GLU A 284 23.06 0.05 -1.86
C GLU A 284 24.60 0.10 -1.85
N THR A 285 25.18 0.42 -0.70
CA THR A 285 26.62 0.27 -0.40
C THR A 285 26.91 -1.11 0.12
#